data_AF-A0A7C2P086-F1
#
_entry.id   AF-A0A7C2P086-F1
#
_cell.length_a   1.000
_cell.length_b   1.000
_cell.length_c   1.000
_cell.angle_alpha   90.00
_cell.angle_beta   90.00
_cell.angle_gamma   90.00
#
_symmetry.space_group_name_H-M   'P 1'
#
loop_
_entity.id
_entity.type
_entity.pdbx_description
1 polymer ?
#
loop_
_entity_poly.entity_id
_entity_poly.type
_entity_poly.pdbx_seq_one_letter_code
_entity_poly.pdbx_strand_id
1 'polypeptide(L)'
;MAKTLTIELPDEIYEGLQKLAEKWQTTPERIAADWVVSQADQVLNDPLEKWIGAIPMPPWADRHDELFAESLLDESEGEGCKNA
;
A
#
# COMPACT_ATOMS: atom_id res chain seq x y z
N MET A 1 18.62 -0.27 24.54
CA MET A 1 19.74 -1.25 24.63
C MET A 1 19.83 -1.99 23.32
N ALA A 2 21.02 -2.23 22.77
CA ALA A 2 21.19 -2.97 21.52
C ALA A 2 20.70 -4.42 21.68
N LYS A 3 19.97 -4.92 20.69
CA LYS A 3 19.48 -6.30 20.59
C LYS A 3 19.90 -6.85 19.23
N THR A 4 20.31 -8.10 19.20
CA THR A 4 20.72 -8.78 17.96
C THR A 4 19.56 -9.61 17.44
N LEU A 5 19.26 -9.46 16.16
CA LEU A 5 18.25 -10.25 15.45
C LEU A 5 18.96 -11.02 14.34
N THR A 6 18.74 -12.33 14.27
CA THR A 6 19.24 -13.20 13.20
C THR A 6 18.08 -13.53 12.28
N ILE A 7 18.26 -13.33 10.97
CA ILE A 7 17.21 -13.49 9.96
C ILE A 7 17.77 -14.37 8.86
N GLU A 8 17.06 -15.45 8.54
CA GLU A 8 17.34 -16.27 7.37
C GLU A 8 16.68 -15.62 6.14
N LEU A 9 17.45 -15.34 5.11
CA LEU A 9 16.98 -14.69 3.89
C LEU A 9 17.24 -15.62 2.69
N PRO A 10 16.34 -15.66 1.69
CA PRO A 10 16.63 -16.28 0.41
C PRO A 10 17.84 -15.61 -0.25
N ASP A 11 18.66 -16.40 -0.95
CA ASP A 11 19.90 -15.93 -1.59
C ASP A 11 19.63 -14.76 -2.53
N GLU A 12 18.53 -14.81 -3.30
CA GLU A 12 18.17 -13.78 -4.28
C GLU A 12 17.92 -12.42 -3.61
N ILE A 13 17.35 -12.44 -2.40
CA ILE A 13 17.07 -11.23 -1.63
C ILE A 13 18.36 -10.67 -1.05
N TYR A 14 19.23 -11.53 -0.52
CA TYR A 14 20.52 -11.09 0.02
C TYR A 14 21.43 -10.51 -1.07
N GLU A 15 21.48 -11.11 -2.26
CA GLU A 15 22.18 -10.52 -3.41
C GLU A 15 21.61 -9.16 -3.81
N GLY A 16 20.29 -8.99 -3.77
CA GLY A 16 19.63 -7.71 -3.98
C GLY A 16 20.09 -6.65 -2.99
N LEU A 17 20.17 -7.01 -1.70
CA LEU A 17 20.69 -6.13 -0.64
C LEU A 17 22.16 -5.80 -0.85
N GLN A 18 22.99 -6.74 -1.30
CA GLN A 18 24.40 -6.48 -1.64
C GLN A 18 24.55 -5.42 -2.73
N LYS A 19 23.79 -5.54 -3.82
CA LYS A 19 23.80 -4.54 -4.92
C LYS A 19 23.37 -3.15 -4.44
N LEU A 20 22.37 -3.08 -3.56
CA LEU A 20 21.94 -1.82 -2.96
C LEU A 20 22.99 -1.24 -2.01
N ALA A 21 23.63 -2.09 -1.22
CA ALA A 21 24.69 -1.72 -0.29
C ALA A 21 25.90 -1.11 -1.01
N GLU A 22 26.31 -1.69 -2.14
CA GLU A 22 27.34 -1.12 -3.00
C GLU A 22 26.96 0.28 -3.52
N LYS A 23 25.73 0.43 -4.04
CA LYS A 23 25.24 1.70 -4.58
C LYS A 23 25.16 2.79 -3.51
N TRP A 24 24.80 2.42 -2.29
CA TRP A 24 24.59 3.37 -1.18
C TRP A 24 25.81 3.48 -0.25
N GLN A 25 26.93 2.84 -0.59
CA GLN A 25 28.16 2.82 0.21
C GLN A 25 27.92 2.44 1.67
N THR A 26 27.09 1.41 1.87
CA THR A 26 26.69 0.91 3.19
C THR A 26 26.79 -0.61 3.23
N THR A 27 26.32 -1.26 4.30
CA THR A 27 26.29 -2.72 4.39
C THR A 27 24.87 -3.29 4.19
N PRO A 28 24.73 -4.52 3.68
CA PRO A 28 23.42 -5.18 3.55
C PRO A 28 22.66 -5.25 4.88
N GLU A 29 23.38 -5.49 5.98
CA GLU A 29 22.80 -5.58 7.32
C GLU A 29 22.26 -4.24 7.78
N ARG A 30 22.92 -3.14 7.42
CA ARG A 30 22.43 -1.79 7.75
C ARG A 30 21.13 -1.49 7.02
N ILE A 31 21.03 -1.82 5.73
CA ILE A 31 19.81 -1.65 4.94
C ILE A 31 18.68 -2.51 5.51
N ALA A 32 18.95 -3.79 5.78
CA ALA A 32 17.97 -4.70 6.35
C ALA A 32 17.46 -4.21 7.72
N ALA A 33 18.37 -3.74 8.58
CA ALA A 33 18.00 -3.18 9.88
C ALA A 33 17.11 -1.93 9.73
N ASP A 34 17.47 -1.00 8.83
CA ASP A 34 16.70 0.22 8.60
C ASP A 34 15.30 -0.10 8.05
N TRP A 35 15.17 -1.09 7.15
CA TRP A 35 13.87 -1.57 6.68
C TRP A 35 13.03 -2.24 7.78
N VAL A 36 13.63 -3.12 8.59
CA VAL A 36 12.91 -3.75 9.71
C VAL A 36 12.40 -2.70 10.69
N VAL A 37 13.22 -1.68 11.01
CA VAL A 37 12.82 -0.56 11.86
C VAL A 37 11.67 0.22 11.22
N SER A 38 11.77 0.57 9.94
CA SER A 38 10.72 1.32 9.23
C SER A 38 9.40 0.56 9.19
N GLN A 39 9.43 -0.75 8.89
CA GLN A 39 8.22 -1.56 8.84
C GLN A 39 7.62 -1.78 10.24
N ALA A 40 8.45 -1.98 11.26
CA ALA A 40 7.97 -2.09 12.63
C ALA A 40 7.32 -0.79 13.10
N ASP A 41 7.90 0.36 12.77
CA ASP A 41 7.33 1.67 13.10
C ASP A 41 5.99 1.91 12.39
N GLN A 42 5.87 1.57 11.10
CA GLN A 42 4.59 1.67 10.38
C GLN A 42 3.49 0.80 10.97
N VAL A 43 3.82 -0.41 11.47
CA VAL A 43 2.84 -1.31 12.07
C VAL A 43 2.46 -0.88 13.49
N LEU A 44 3.43 -0.40 14.28
CA LEU A 44 3.21 0.00 15.67
C LEU A 44 2.57 1.38 15.79
N ASN A 45 2.88 2.28 14.87
CA ASN A 45 2.44 3.66 14.85
C ASN A 45 1.73 3.95 13.54
N ASP A 46 0.78 3.09 13.14
CA ASP A 46 0.07 3.23 11.86
C ASP A 46 -0.56 4.64 11.78
N PRO A 47 -0.01 5.53 10.92
CA PRO A 47 -0.48 6.90 10.84
C PRO A 47 -1.90 6.98 10.27
N LEU A 48 -2.40 5.91 9.65
CA LEU A 48 -3.75 5.77 9.12
C LEU A 48 -4.75 5.27 10.15
N GLU A 49 -4.32 4.65 11.25
CA GLU A 49 -5.22 4.13 12.29
C GLU A 49 -6.15 5.22 12.83
N LYS A 50 -5.61 6.42 13.09
CA LYS A 50 -6.39 7.59 13.54
C LYS A 50 -7.40 8.11 12.52
N TRP A 51 -7.31 7.69 11.25
CA TRP A 51 -8.19 8.10 10.17
C TRP A 51 -9.27 7.05 9.86
N ILE A 52 -9.14 5.82 10.37
CA ILE A 52 -10.15 4.77 10.22
C ILE A 52 -11.43 5.24 10.93
N GLY A 53 -12.48 5.52 10.14
CA GLY A 53 -13.75 6.05 10.64
C GLY A 53 -13.76 7.56 10.97
N ALA A 54 -12.64 8.26 10.83
CA ALA A 54 -12.58 9.72 11.06
C ALA A 54 -13.19 10.53 9.91
N ILE A 55 -13.18 9.96 8.70
CA ILE A 55 -13.87 10.54 7.55
C ILE A 55 -15.27 9.93 7.52
N PRO A 56 -16.35 10.72 7.66
CA PRO A 56 -17.70 10.21 7.53
C PRO A 56 -17.84 9.58 6.14
N MET A 57 -18.15 8.28 6.14
CA MET A 57 -18.29 7.53 4.90
C MET A 57 -19.45 8.14 4.10
N PRO A 58 -19.24 8.57 2.83
CA PRO A 58 -20.33 9.05 2.02
C PRO A 58 -21.35 7.92 1.80
N PRO A 59 -22.61 8.23 1.45
CA PRO A 59 -23.67 7.25 1.24
C PRO A 59 -23.35 6.18 0.19
N TRP A 60 -22.26 6.36 -0.58
CA TRP A 60 -21.78 5.37 -1.54
C TRP A 60 -21.59 3.99 -0.91
N ALA A 61 -21.09 3.89 0.32
CA ALA A 61 -20.84 2.58 0.92
C ALA A 61 -22.13 1.76 1.08
N ASP A 62 -23.25 2.43 1.34
CA ASP A 62 -24.57 1.80 1.48
C ASP A 62 -25.33 1.70 0.15
N ARG A 63 -25.02 2.58 -0.82
CA ARG A 63 -25.70 2.68 -2.12
C ARG A 63 -24.83 2.29 -3.30
N HIS A 64 -23.74 1.56 -3.10
CA HIS A 64 -22.74 1.39 -4.17
C HIS A 64 -23.33 0.62 -5.36
N ASP A 65 -24.15 -0.40 -5.10
CA ASP A 65 -24.84 -1.15 -6.15
C ASP A 65 -25.82 -0.27 -6.94
N GLU A 66 -26.51 0.65 -6.25
CA GLU A 66 -27.47 1.58 -6.88
C GLU A 66 -26.74 2.64 -7.71
N LEU A 67 -25.67 3.23 -7.19
CA LEU A 67 -24.85 4.21 -7.91
C LEU A 67 -24.15 3.59 -9.13
N PHE A 68 -23.69 2.34 -9.03
CA PHE A 68 -23.17 1.60 -10.18
C PHE A 68 -24.26 1.36 -11.22
N ALA A 69 -25.45 0.95 -10.80
CA ALA A 69 -26.58 0.78 -11.71
C ALA A 69 -26.96 2.09 -12.41
N GLU A 70 -27.04 3.21 -11.70
CA GLU A 70 -27.28 4.55 -12.28
C GLU A 70 -26.21 4.91 -13.32
N SER A 71 -24.93 4.67 -13.03
CA SER A 71 -23.83 4.99 -13.97
C SER A 71 -23.90 4.19 -15.28
N LEU A 72 -24.34 2.94 -15.23
CA LEU A 72 -24.49 2.09 -16.41
C LEU A 72 -25.70 2.50 -17.27
N LEU A 73 -26.74 3.02 -16.63
CA LEU A 73 -27.92 3.55 -17.33
C LEU A 73 -27.58 4.86 -18.03
N ASP A 74 -26.87 5.78 -17.36
CA ASP A 74 -26.42 7.06 -17.95
C ASP A 74 -25.51 6.85 -19.19
N GLU A 75 -24.65 5.84 -19.18
CA GLU A 75 -23.83 5.49 -20.36
C GLU A 75 -24.68 4.99 -21.55
N SER A 76 -25.77 4.26 -21.27
CA SER A 76 -26.65 3.73 -22.31
C SER A 76 -27.59 4.77 -22.94
N GLU A 77 -27.94 5.83 -22.21
CA GLU A 77 -28.78 6.92 -22.72
C GLU A 77 -28.01 7.87 -23.68
N GLY A 78 -26.67 7.88 -23.62
CA GLY A 78 -25.81 8.66 -24.52
C GLY A 78 -25.60 8.06 -25.92
N GLU A 79 -25.86 6.75 -26.11
CA GLU A 79 -25.68 6.07 -27.40
C GLU A 79 -26.98 5.93 -28.20
N GLY A 80 -28.14 6.14 -27.58
CA GLY A 80 -29.45 6.00 -28.23
C GLY A 80 -29.88 7.15 -29.16
N CYS A 81 -29.22 8.31 -29.13
CA CYS A 81 -29.65 9.50 -29.87
C CYS A 81 -28.80 9.85 -31.10
N LYS A 82 -28.01 8.89 -31.64
CA LYS A 82 -27.21 9.10 -32.86
C LYS A 82 -27.71 8.36 -34.10
N ASN A 83 -28.74 7.52 -34.01
CA ASN A 83 -29.29 6.79 -35.15
C ASN A 83 -30.82 6.65 -35.06
N ALA A 84 -31.55 7.75 -35.21
CA ALA A 84 -32.98 7.74 -35.51
C ALA A 84 -33.30 8.81 -36.56
#